data_AF-A0A3A4EYZ2-F1
#
_entry.id   AF-A0A3A4EYZ2-F1
#
_cell.length_a   1.000
_cell.length_b   1.000
_cell.length_c   1.000
_cell.angle_alpha   90.00
_cell.angle_beta   90.00
_cell.angle_gamma   90.00
#
_symmetry.space_group_name_H-M   'P 1'
#
loop_
_entity.id
_entity.type
_entity.pdbx_description
1 polymer ?
#
loop_
_entity_poly.entity_id
_entity_poly.type
_entity_poly.pdbx_seq_one_letter_code
_entity_poly.pdbx_strand_id
1 'polypeptide(L)'
;MSRQLPTTSLPGQVVFSSGHPGQPLAFTQLSSYGATYGGLGLVKTSRRTWQVLRRSGIPVPQSQAFAPGAQSSAAAYAQRVGFPAVVSSLSGVHRRTAYDVATFKGEFVAVAERVDDQVLVHSTVPGELLRFMVQGEQVLAVTGKGHRGAIEPEDLDPSLLQLAVDAVQAIPGLDTAAVTISTRRFTDTDVRRKALVERVMRSPHLRDYAGGSTRAALRLADKLVQATAQNLGVELPPPTSPVVVRLRFTGVPDPEAFTPPLSAMITDLRNTTPLQGLTTMTDGAELHLKSTAAQIGFIITRAILGFDDAAAYMVQTMPSARIG
;
A
#
# COMPACT_ATOMS: atom_id res chain seq x y z
N MET A 1 -2.03 -32.36 -16.85
CA MET A 1 -3.23 -32.28 -15.98
C MET A 1 -3.21 -30.95 -15.25
N SER A 2 -3.95 -29.96 -15.74
CA SER A 2 -4.14 -28.67 -15.06
C SER A 2 -5.18 -28.83 -13.96
N ARG A 3 -4.80 -28.57 -12.70
CA ARG A 3 -5.78 -28.49 -11.60
C ARG A 3 -6.51 -27.14 -11.72
N GLN A 4 -7.80 -27.18 -12.05
CA GLN A 4 -8.68 -26.04 -11.87
C GLN A 4 -8.72 -25.69 -10.38
N LEU A 5 -8.40 -24.45 -10.03
CA LEU A 5 -8.57 -23.94 -8.67
C LEU A 5 -10.04 -23.55 -8.49
N PRO A 6 -10.74 -24.03 -7.44
CA PRO A 6 -12.08 -23.55 -7.14
C PRO A 6 -11.99 -22.09 -6.69
N THR A 7 -12.63 -21.21 -7.45
CA THR A 7 -12.83 -19.80 -7.10
C THR A 7 -14.28 -19.61 -6.65
N THR A 8 -14.49 -18.76 -5.65
CA THR A 8 -15.84 -18.31 -5.26
C THR A 8 -15.81 -16.79 -5.18
N SER A 9 -16.59 -16.15 -6.04
CA SER A 9 -16.77 -14.70 -6.05
C SER A 9 -17.90 -14.34 -5.09
N LEU A 10 -17.65 -13.44 -4.14
CA LEU A 10 -18.70 -12.81 -3.33
C LEU A 10 -18.77 -11.32 -3.72
N PRO A 11 -19.96 -10.70 -3.77
CA PRO A 11 -20.10 -9.29 -4.13
C PRO A 11 -19.25 -8.41 -3.20
N GLY A 12 -18.30 -7.67 -3.78
CA GLY A 12 -17.45 -6.69 -3.09
C GLY A 12 -16.11 -7.20 -2.55
N GLN A 13 -15.81 -8.50 -2.60
CA GLN A 13 -14.54 -9.06 -2.10
C GLN A 13 -14.15 -10.31 -2.90
N VAL A 14 -12.98 -10.28 -3.56
CA VAL A 14 -12.41 -11.48 -4.20
C VAL A 14 -11.70 -12.30 -3.10
N VAL A 15 -12.04 -13.58 -2.98
CA VAL A 15 -11.33 -14.54 -2.12
C VAL A 15 -10.64 -15.54 -3.04
N PHE A 16 -9.32 -15.62 -2.96
CA PHE A 16 -8.57 -16.76 -3.52
C PHE A 16 -8.45 -17.82 -2.43
N SER A 17 -8.50 -19.10 -2.80
CA SER A 17 -8.04 -20.19 -1.92
C SER A 17 -7.02 -21.02 -2.70
N SER A 18 -5.92 -21.40 -2.05
CA SER A 18 -4.98 -22.39 -2.58
C SER A 18 -5.20 -23.73 -1.88
N GLY A 19 -5.26 -24.80 -2.66
CA GLY A 19 -5.55 -26.15 -2.21
C GLY A 19 -4.34 -26.86 -1.59
N HIS A 20 -3.69 -26.28 -0.59
CA HIS A 20 -2.83 -27.07 0.29
C HIS A 20 -3.70 -27.73 1.37
N PRO A 21 -3.64 -29.06 1.56
CA PRO A 21 -4.31 -29.69 2.68
C PRO A 21 -3.70 -29.16 3.98
N GLY A 22 -4.46 -28.35 4.71
CA GLY A 22 -4.11 -27.87 6.05
C GLY A 22 -4.02 -26.36 6.26
N GLN A 23 -3.97 -25.51 5.21
CA GLN A 23 -3.91 -24.05 5.40
C GLN A 23 -4.64 -23.28 4.29
N PRO A 24 -5.83 -22.70 4.57
CA PRO A 24 -6.47 -21.79 3.63
C PRO A 24 -5.71 -20.46 3.57
N LEU A 25 -5.20 -20.12 2.38
CA LEU A 25 -4.73 -18.77 2.06
C LEU A 25 -5.91 -17.96 1.53
N ALA A 26 -6.37 -16.94 2.27
CA ALA A 26 -7.38 -16.00 1.82
C ALA A 26 -6.75 -14.61 1.60
N PHE A 27 -7.05 -13.98 0.46
CA PHE A 27 -6.64 -12.60 0.19
C PHE A 27 -7.89 -11.73 -0.03
N THR A 28 -8.49 -11.22 1.03
CA THR A 28 -9.47 -10.13 0.92
C THR A 28 -8.73 -8.80 0.92
N GLN A 29 -8.93 -7.96 -0.10
CA GLN A 29 -8.39 -6.59 -0.23
C GLN A 29 -7.06 -6.35 0.52
N LEU A 30 -5.96 -6.96 0.07
CA LEU A 30 -4.58 -6.62 0.46
C LEU A 30 -4.39 -6.21 1.94
N SER A 31 -4.94 -6.95 2.89
CA SER A 31 -4.31 -7.08 4.20
C SER A 31 -3.77 -8.49 4.21
N SER A 32 -2.47 -8.60 4.03
CA SER A 32 -1.66 -9.83 4.01
C SER A 32 -2.10 -10.94 4.97
N TYR A 33 -1.66 -12.17 4.71
CA TYR A 33 -2.03 -13.36 5.49
C TYR A 33 -1.84 -13.20 7.01
N GLY A 34 -0.84 -12.44 7.47
CA GLY A 34 -0.60 -12.19 8.89
C GLY A 34 -1.42 -11.05 9.51
N ALA A 35 -2.28 -10.37 8.74
CA ALA A 35 -3.10 -9.28 9.24
C ALA A 35 -4.38 -9.80 9.90
N THR A 36 -4.50 -9.63 11.22
CA THR A 36 -5.71 -9.96 11.99
C THR A 36 -6.65 -8.76 12.06
N TYR A 37 -7.95 -9.00 12.22
CA TYR A 37 -8.92 -7.92 12.50
C TYR A 37 -8.54 -7.06 13.71
N GLY A 38 -7.90 -7.66 14.72
CA GLY A 38 -7.39 -6.96 15.89
C GLY A 38 -6.31 -5.94 15.51
N GLY A 39 -5.24 -6.39 14.83
CA GLY A 39 -4.17 -5.51 14.33
C GLY A 39 -4.69 -4.41 13.41
N LEU A 40 -5.58 -4.77 12.48
CA LEU A 40 -6.25 -3.82 11.59
C LEU A 40 -7.10 -2.79 12.35
N GLY A 41 -7.72 -3.17 13.46
CA GLY A 41 -8.48 -2.30 14.34
C GLY A 41 -7.62 -1.31 15.13
N LEU A 42 -6.40 -1.72 15.50
CA LEU A 42 -5.43 -0.89 16.22
C LEU A 42 -4.88 0.24 15.33
N VAL A 43 -4.60 -0.05 14.05
CA VAL A 43 -4.06 0.94 13.09
C VAL A 43 -5.10 1.86 12.46
N LYS A 44 -6.37 1.79 12.87
CA LYS A 44 -7.42 2.68 12.33
C LYS A 44 -7.20 4.15 12.69
N THR A 45 -6.61 4.44 13.86
CA THR A 45 -6.36 5.81 14.32
C THR A 45 -5.00 5.92 14.98
N SER A 46 -4.26 7.00 14.70
CA SER A 46 -2.91 7.20 15.25
C SER A 46 -2.89 7.16 16.78
N ARG A 47 -3.96 7.64 17.43
CA ARG A 47 -4.07 7.64 18.90
C ARG A 47 -4.01 6.24 19.49
N ARG A 48 -4.69 5.25 18.90
CA ARG A 48 -4.65 3.85 19.36
C ARG A 48 -3.30 3.22 19.07
N THR A 49 -2.78 3.43 17.85
CA THR A 49 -1.46 2.99 17.44
C THR A 49 -0.37 3.48 18.40
N TRP A 50 -0.34 4.79 18.72
CA TRP A 50 0.67 5.37 19.59
C TRP A 50 0.63 4.85 21.02
N GLN A 51 -0.54 4.45 21.54
CA GLN A 51 -0.61 3.80 22.85
C GLN A 51 0.11 2.45 22.85
N VAL A 52 -0.05 1.66 21.78
CA VAL A 52 0.63 0.36 21.62
C VAL A 52 2.13 0.55 21.43
N LEU A 53 2.53 1.45 20.52
CA LEU A 53 3.93 1.75 20.24
C LEU A 53 4.66 2.27 21.49
N ARG A 54 4.06 3.21 22.23
CA ARG A 54 4.64 3.77 23.45
C ARG A 54 4.87 2.72 24.54
N ARG A 55 3.93 1.78 24.71
CA ARG A 55 4.09 0.66 25.66
C ARG A 55 5.25 -0.27 25.28
N SER A 56 5.63 -0.27 24.01
CA SER A 56 6.75 -1.05 23.45
C SER A 56 8.05 -0.25 23.41
N GLY A 57 8.12 0.93 24.05
CA GLY A 57 9.31 1.78 24.06
C GLY A 57 9.59 2.50 22.74
N ILE A 58 8.66 2.46 21.79
CA ILE A 58 8.84 3.08 20.47
C ILE A 58 8.50 4.57 20.56
N PRO A 59 9.40 5.47 20.12
CA PRO A 59 9.18 6.91 20.19
C PRO A 59 8.04 7.34 19.27
N VAL A 60 7.06 8.03 19.84
CA VAL A 60 5.87 8.55 19.17
C VAL A 60 5.59 9.99 19.60
N PRO A 61 4.85 10.77 18.80
CA PRO A 61 4.42 12.11 19.21
C PRO A 61 3.74 12.16 20.57
N GLN A 62 3.95 13.27 21.29
CA GLN A 62 3.11 13.65 22.41
C GLN A 62 1.81 14.19 21.85
N SER A 63 0.67 13.61 22.21
CA SER A 63 -0.61 13.94 21.60
C SER A 63 -1.75 14.07 22.61
N GLN A 64 -2.69 14.99 22.33
CA GLN A 64 -3.95 15.09 23.03
C GLN A 64 -5.09 15.39 22.04
N ALA A 65 -6.26 14.80 22.31
CA ALA A 65 -7.47 15.02 21.54
C ALA A 65 -8.34 16.08 22.22
N PHE A 66 -8.97 16.93 21.42
CA PHE A 66 -9.77 18.07 21.84
C PHE A 66 -11.10 18.06 21.11
N ALA A 67 -12.16 18.55 21.75
CA ALA A 67 -13.42 18.81 21.06
C ALA A 67 -13.23 19.96 20.04
N PRO A 68 -14.05 20.04 18.97
CA PRO A 68 -13.91 21.06 17.93
C PRO A 68 -14.02 22.50 18.46
N GLY A 69 -14.74 22.72 19.56
CA GLY A 69 -14.84 24.02 20.24
C GLY A 69 -13.73 24.32 21.26
N ALA A 70 -12.85 23.37 21.57
CA ALA A 70 -11.87 23.48 22.67
C ALA A 70 -10.55 24.16 22.24
N GLN A 71 -10.64 25.16 21.37
CA GLN A 71 -9.50 25.80 20.71
C GLN A 71 -8.49 26.40 21.70
N SER A 72 -8.95 27.08 22.76
CA SER A 72 -8.06 27.70 23.76
C SER A 72 -7.25 26.66 24.54
N SER A 73 -7.89 25.56 24.98
CA SER A 73 -7.19 24.47 25.68
C SER A 73 -6.23 23.73 24.75
N ALA A 74 -6.59 23.57 23.47
CA ALA A 74 -5.73 22.98 22.45
C ALA A 74 -4.48 23.84 22.18
N ALA A 75 -4.63 25.17 22.15
CA ALA A 75 -3.50 26.09 21.97
C ALA A 75 -2.54 26.06 23.17
N ALA A 76 -3.06 26.03 24.39
CA ALA A 76 -2.25 25.89 25.60
C ALA A 76 -1.47 24.56 25.61
N TYR A 77 -2.09 23.48 25.14
CA TYR A 77 -1.40 22.20 24.95
C TYR A 77 -0.29 22.29 23.90
N ALA A 78 -0.58 22.87 22.74
CA ALA A 78 0.40 23.04 21.66
C ALA A 78 1.64 23.82 22.13
N GLN A 79 1.44 24.91 22.88
CA GLN A 79 2.53 25.69 23.45
C GLN A 79 3.39 24.86 24.42
N ARG A 80 2.77 23.97 25.21
CA ARG A 80 3.49 23.10 26.16
C ARG A 80 4.30 22.01 25.46
N VAL A 81 3.78 21.40 24.40
CA VAL A 81 4.52 20.35 23.65
C VAL A 81 5.54 20.93 22.67
N GLY A 82 5.46 22.24 22.39
CA GLY A 82 6.36 22.96 21.51
C GLY A 82 5.87 23.00 20.06
N PHE A 83 6.38 23.99 19.33
CA PHE A 83 6.15 24.16 17.90
C PHE A 83 7.34 23.65 17.07
N PRO A 84 7.12 23.15 15.84
CA PRO A 84 5.84 23.03 15.16
C PRO A 84 4.91 21.98 15.79
N ALA A 85 3.62 22.28 15.80
CA ALA A 85 2.57 21.39 16.30
C ALA A 85 1.66 20.99 15.13
N VAL A 86 1.26 19.73 15.09
CA VAL A 86 0.37 19.20 14.06
C VAL A 86 -1.05 19.13 14.61
N VAL A 87 -1.98 19.67 13.85
CA VAL A 87 -3.43 19.57 14.07
C VAL A 87 -3.99 18.60 13.05
N SER A 88 -4.74 17.59 13.47
CA SER A 88 -5.31 16.61 12.55
C SER A 88 -6.63 16.00 13.01
N SER A 89 -7.39 15.39 12.10
CA SER A 89 -8.46 14.47 12.46
C SER A 89 -7.88 13.20 13.09
N LEU A 90 -8.68 12.45 13.86
CA LEU A 90 -8.24 11.15 14.42
C LEU A 90 -7.80 10.14 13.34
N SER A 91 -8.37 10.24 12.13
CA SER A 91 -8.01 9.44 10.95
C SER A 91 -6.75 9.92 10.23
N GLY A 92 -6.30 11.14 10.53
CA GLY A 92 -5.19 11.82 9.86
C GLY A 92 -5.49 12.28 8.43
N VAL A 93 -6.74 12.21 7.97
CA VAL A 93 -7.17 12.65 6.62
C VAL A 93 -7.07 14.16 6.48
N HIS A 94 -7.51 14.89 7.51
CA HIS A 94 -7.31 16.33 7.60
C HIS A 94 -6.12 16.56 8.50
N ARG A 95 -5.09 17.22 7.97
CA ARG A 95 -3.84 17.50 8.70
C ARG A 95 -3.31 18.86 8.31
N ARG A 96 -2.91 19.63 9.32
CA ARG A 96 -2.30 20.95 9.22
C ARG A 96 -1.14 21.05 10.19
N THR A 97 -0.17 21.91 9.89
CA THR A 97 0.98 22.17 10.75
C THR A 97 0.97 23.64 11.14
N ALA A 98 0.91 23.92 12.44
CA ALA A 98 1.09 25.24 13.00
C ALA A 98 2.56 25.41 13.41
N TYR A 99 3.17 26.53 13.06
CA TYR A 99 4.58 26.82 13.35
C TYR A 99 4.76 27.70 14.58
N ASP A 100 3.68 28.32 15.05
CA ASP A 100 3.67 29.21 16.21
C ASP A 100 2.24 29.36 16.76
N VAL A 101 2.11 30.13 17.84
CA VAL A 101 0.82 30.42 18.49
C VAL A 101 -0.13 31.19 17.57
N ALA A 102 0.39 32.07 16.73
CA ALA A 102 -0.41 32.92 15.85
C ALA A 102 -1.11 32.09 14.76
N THR A 103 -0.39 31.15 14.14
CA THR A 103 -0.89 30.25 13.09
C THR A 103 -1.78 29.14 13.66
N PHE A 104 -1.56 28.70 14.91
CA PHE A 104 -2.29 27.58 15.50
C PHE A 104 -3.81 27.73 15.48
N LYS A 105 -4.33 28.92 15.80
CA LYS A 105 -5.78 29.16 15.84
C LYS A 105 -6.43 28.86 14.49
N GLY A 106 -5.86 29.37 13.40
CA GLY A 106 -6.38 29.16 12.05
C GLY A 106 -6.34 27.69 11.65
N GLU A 107 -5.21 27.01 11.91
CA GLU A 107 -5.05 25.60 11.57
C GLU A 107 -5.97 24.68 12.38
N PHE A 108 -6.22 25.01 13.65
CA PHE A 108 -7.18 24.29 14.49
C PHE A 108 -8.60 24.39 13.95
N VAL A 109 -9.08 25.62 13.69
CA VAL A 109 -10.42 25.86 13.15
C VAL A 109 -10.60 25.16 11.80
N ALA A 110 -9.61 25.26 10.90
CA ALA A 110 -9.68 24.64 9.57
C ALA A 110 -9.79 23.11 9.61
N VAL A 111 -9.28 22.45 10.65
CA VAL A 111 -9.46 21.01 10.86
C VAL A 111 -10.78 20.73 11.60
N ALA A 112 -11.12 21.52 12.62
CA ALA A 112 -12.34 21.39 13.41
C ALA A 112 -13.61 21.48 12.56
N GLU A 113 -13.65 22.35 11.54
CA GLU A 113 -14.77 22.49 10.60
C GLU A 113 -14.99 21.25 9.70
N ARG A 114 -14.05 20.32 9.65
CA ARG A 114 -14.08 19.13 8.78
C ARG A 114 -14.27 17.82 9.55
N VAL A 115 -14.47 17.89 10.86
CA VAL A 115 -14.59 16.70 11.70
C VAL A 115 -15.75 16.86 12.68
N ASP A 116 -16.53 15.79 12.83
CA ASP A 116 -17.68 15.78 13.75
C ASP A 116 -17.30 15.37 15.19
N ASP A 117 -16.10 14.79 15.36
CA ASP A 117 -15.66 14.20 16.64
C ASP A 117 -14.49 14.99 17.24
N GLN A 118 -13.29 14.41 17.33
CA GLN A 118 -12.15 15.05 18.00
C GLN A 118 -11.09 15.57 17.02
N VAL A 119 -10.49 16.70 17.39
CA VAL A 119 -9.27 17.24 16.78
C VAL A 119 -8.07 16.77 17.59
N LEU A 120 -7.12 16.12 16.93
CA LEU A 120 -5.87 15.64 17.52
C LEU A 120 -4.78 16.70 17.35
N VAL A 121 -4.18 17.12 18.46
CA VAL A 121 -2.99 17.99 18.46
C VAL A 121 -1.81 17.19 18.94
N HIS A 122 -0.70 17.21 18.20
CA HIS A 122 0.50 16.47 18.58
C HIS A 122 1.80 17.17 18.17
N SER A 123 2.89 16.82 18.85
CA SER A 123 4.25 17.25 18.47
C SER A 123 4.71 16.57 17.17
N THR A 124 5.70 17.15 16.52
CA THR A 124 6.39 16.54 15.37
C THR A 124 7.86 16.94 15.39
N VAL A 125 8.70 16.19 14.68
CA VAL A 125 10.10 16.56 14.46
C VAL A 125 10.18 17.42 13.19
N PRO A 126 10.69 18.66 13.25
CA PRO A 126 10.92 19.44 12.05
C PRO A 126 11.95 18.74 11.15
N GLY A 127 11.60 18.53 9.88
CA GLY A 127 12.53 17.97 8.90
C GLY A 127 11.85 17.08 7.87
N GLU A 128 12.43 15.91 7.67
CA GLU A 128 12.05 14.93 6.66
C GLU A 128 10.98 13.99 7.19
N LEU A 129 10.05 13.64 6.30
CA LEU A 129 9.00 12.66 6.55
C LEU A 129 9.23 11.49 5.60
N LEU A 130 9.69 10.39 6.15
CA LEU A 130 9.95 9.15 5.43
C LEU A 130 8.79 8.18 5.64
N ARG A 131 8.45 7.44 4.59
CA ARG A 131 7.47 6.37 4.64
C ARG A 131 8.14 5.07 4.23
N PHE A 132 8.16 4.12 5.15
CA PHE A 132 8.71 2.79 5.01
C PHE A 132 7.59 1.81 4.67
N MET A 133 7.81 0.90 3.72
CA MET A 133 6.98 -0.28 3.50
C MET A 133 7.64 -1.46 4.19
N VAL A 134 6.97 -2.03 5.18
CA VAL A 134 7.50 -3.10 6.01
C VAL A 134 6.68 -4.37 5.77
N GLN A 135 7.35 -5.50 5.62
CA GLN A 135 6.78 -6.85 5.55
C GLN A 135 7.56 -7.76 6.51
N GLY A 136 6.93 -8.20 7.59
CA GLY A 136 7.58 -8.97 8.64
C GLY A 136 8.78 -8.21 9.21
N GLU A 137 9.96 -8.78 9.05
CA GLU A 137 11.23 -8.22 9.55
C GLU A 137 11.98 -7.37 8.52
N GLN A 138 11.39 -7.14 7.35
CA GLN A 138 12.07 -6.52 6.21
C GLN A 138 11.43 -5.19 5.83
N VAL A 139 12.26 -4.19 5.53
CA VAL A 139 11.86 -2.96 4.84
C VAL A 139 12.00 -3.19 3.34
N LEU A 140 10.90 -3.16 2.60
CA LEU A 140 10.88 -3.44 1.17
C LEU A 140 11.12 -2.21 0.28
N ALA A 141 10.69 -1.04 0.76
CA ALA A 141 10.84 0.23 0.06
C ALA A 141 10.72 1.40 1.03
N VAL A 142 11.34 2.52 0.67
CA VAL A 142 11.19 3.80 1.39
C VAL A 142 10.89 4.91 0.39
N THR A 143 10.07 5.88 0.78
CA THR A 143 9.79 7.09 0.01
C THR A 143 9.78 8.29 0.94
N GLY A 144 10.06 9.48 0.42
CA GLY A 144 10.14 10.71 1.21
C GLY A 144 9.57 11.90 0.45
N LYS A 145 9.05 12.89 1.18
CA LYS A 145 8.59 14.15 0.56
C LYS A 145 9.77 14.84 -0.13
N GLY A 146 9.61 15.16 -1.42
CA GLY A 146 10.65 15.80 -2.21
C GLY A 146 11.60 14.84 -2.93
N HIS A 147 11.46 13.53 -2.72
CA HIS A 147 12.23 12.51 -3.44
C HIS A 147 11.46 12.03 -4.67
N ARG A 148 12.10 12.06 -5.84
CA ARG A 148 11.55 11.48 -7.08
C ARG A 148 11.88 9.98 -7.09
N GLY A 149 11.02 9.18 -6.50
CA GLY A 149 11.13 7.71 -6.50
C GLY A 149 11.42 7.12 -5.13
N ALA A 150 11.70 5.81 -5.11
CA ALA A 150 12.08 5.10 -3.90
C ALA A 150 13.48 5.55 -3.43
N ILE A 151 13.63 5.73 -2.12
CA ILE A 151 14.93 5.76 -1.46
C ILE A 151 15.32 4.31 -1.22
N GLU A 152 16.52 3.92 -1.66
CA GLU A 152 16.99 2.55 -1.44
C GLU A 152 17.27 2.37 0.06
N PRO A 153 16.79 1.27 0.69
CA PRO A 153 16.99 1.05 2.13
C PRO A 153 18.46 1.12 2.57
N GLU A 154 19.41 0.71 1.72
CA GLU A 154 20.84 0.81 1.98
C GLU A 154 21.39 2.23 2.14
N ASP A 155 20.68 3.25 1.63
CA ASP A 155 21.07 4.66 1.76
C ASP A 155 20.64 5.27 3.11
N LEU A 156 19.90 4.52 3.93
CA LEU A 156 19.37 4.97 5.22
C LEU A 156 20.16 4.38 6.38
N ASP A 157 20.20 5.10 7.49
CA ASP A 157 20.75 4.57 8.73
C ASP A 157 19.99 3.29 9.14
N PRO A 158 20.69 2.17 9.40
CA PRO A 158 20.05 0.90 9.78
C PRO A 158 19.12 1.01 11.00
N SER A 159 19.38 1.96 11.90
CA SER A 159 18.55 2.18 13.08
C SER A 159 17.15 2.73 12.74
N LEU A 160 16.97 3.41 11.60
CA LEU A 160 15.65 3.80 11.09
C LEU A 160 14.89 2.63 10.47
N LEU A 161 15.59 1.77 9.73
CA LEU A 161 15.01 0.55 9.18
C LEU A 161 14.47 -0.32 10.33
N GLN A 162 15.31 -0.53 11.35
CA GLN A 162 14.91 -1.29 12.53
C GLN A 162 13.75 -0.62 13.28
N LEU A 163 13.74 0.72 13.42
CA LEU A 163 12.63 1.43 14.05
C LEU A 163 11.30 1.21 13.30
N ALA A 164 11.32 1.13 11.97
CA ALA A 164 10.13 0.82 11.18
C ALA A 164 9.66 -0.63 11.38
N VAL A 165 10.58 -1.59 11.44
CA VAL A 165 10.29 -3.00 11.74
C VAL A 165 9.70 -3.16 13.14
N ASP A 166 10.37 -2.57 14.15
CA ASP A 166 9.93 -2.58 15.55
C ASP A 166 8.49 -2.03 15.66
N ALA A 167 8.15 -0.98 14.90
CA ALA A 167 6.81 -0.38 14.89
C ALA A 167 5.72 -1.31 14.34
N VAL A 168 6.03 -2.14 13.35
CA VAL A 168 5.08 -3.14 12.84
C VAL A 168 4.95 -4.30 13.81
N GLN A 169 6.07 -4.84 14.29
CA GLN A 169 6.09 -5.97 15.21
C GLN A 169 5.42 -5.66 16.55
N ALA A 170 5.45 -4.40 17.00
CA ALA A 170 4.76 -3.95 18.20
C ALA A 170 3.22 -4.05 18.10
N ILE A 171 2.64 -4.24 16.91
CA ILE A 171 1.19 -4.31 16.70
C ILE A 171 0.79 -5.76 16.40
N PRO A 172 0.12 -6.45 17.35
CA PRO A 172 -0.24 -7.85 17.18
C PRO A 172 -1.12 -8.10 15.95
N GLY A 173 -0.71 -9.09 15.16
CA GLY A 173 -1.40 -9.46 13.93
C GLY A 173 -1.37 -8.36 12.87
N LEU A 174 -0.24 -7.66 12.75
CA LEU A 174 0.10 -6.83 11.61
C LEU A 174 1.45 -7.31 11.08
N ASP A 175 1.49 -7.80 9.86
CA ASP A 175 2.68 -8.30 9.19
C ASP A 175 3.13 -7.38 8.05
N THR A 176 2.20 -6.62 7.44
CA THR A 176 2.51 -5.66 6.38
C THR A 176 1.95 -4.28 6.72
N ALA A 177 2.80 -3.26 6.67
CA ALA A 177 2.35 -1.90 6.93
C ALA A 177 3.20 -0.84 6.21
N ALA A 178 2.60 0.34 6.03
CA ALA A 178 3.34 1.57 5.84
C ALA A 178 3.65 2.20 7.20
N VAL A 179 4.91 2.49 7.49
CA VAL A 179 5.33 3.23 8.68
C VAL A 179 5.84 4.60 8.28
N THR A 180 5.22 5.66 8.78
CA THR A 180 5.68 7.03 8.56
C THR A 180 6.51 7.48 9.76
N ILE A 181 7.74 7.90 9.50
CA ILE A 181 8.69 8.38 10.52
C ILE A 181 9.09 9.81 10.17
N SER A 182 8.99 10.71 11.15
CA SER A 182 9.57 12.06 11.04
C SER A 182 10.93 12.10 11.72
N THR A 183 11.87 12.78 11.08
CA THR A 183 13.23 13.01 11.59
C THR A 183 13.76 14.34 11.07
N ARG A 184 14.80 14.89 11.70
CA ARG A 184 15.40 16.14 11.23
C ARG A 184 16.10 15.98 9.89
N ARG A 185 16.98 14.97 9.82
CA ARG A 185 17.68 14.51 8.62
C ARG A 185 17.92 13.01 8.76
N PHE A 186 17.63 12.24 7.71
CA PHE A 186 17.81 10.78 7.75
C PHE A 186 19.28 10.33 7.70
N THR A 187 20.20 11.25 7.43
CA THR A 187 21.65 11.03 7.35
C THR A 187 22.40 11.35 8.65
N ASP A 188 21.72 11.79 9.71
CA ASP A 188 22.36 12.11 10.99
C ASP A 188 22.79 10.83 11.75
N THR A 189 23.98 10.82 12.38
CA THR A 189 24.57 9.66 13.08
C THR A 189 23.85 9.22 14.37
N ASP A 190 22.77 9.88 14.77
CA ASP A 190 21.99 9.55 15.96
C ASP A 190 20.48 9.69 15.67
N VAL A 191 20.12 9.40 14.40
CA VAL A 191 18.80 9.71 13.84
C VAL A 191 17.67 9.00 14.59
N ARG A 192 17.86 7.75 15.06
CA ARG A 192 16.84 7.01 15.80
C ARG A 192 16.41 7.70 17.08
N ARG A 193 17.32 8.36 17.80
CA ARG A 193 17.00 9.09 19.04
C ARG A 193 16.18 10.36 18.78
N LYS A 194 16.22 10.86 17.55
CA LYS A 194 15.55 12.08 17.10
C LYS A 194 14.38 11.79 16.15
N ALA A 195 14.03 10.52 15.96
CA ALA A 195 12.96 10.09 15.08
C ALA A 195 11.67 9.78 15.85
N LEU A 196 10.52 10.09 15.27
CA LEU A 196 9.21 9.74 15.81
C LEU A 196 8.41 8.93 14.80
N VAL A 197 7.78 7.83 15.25
CA VAL A 197 6.81 7.10 14.44
C VAL A 197 5.47 7.85 14.46
N GLU A 198 5.18 8.57 13.36
CA GLU A 198 3.97 9.38 13.26
C GLU A 198 2.74 8.54 12.91
N ARG A 199 2.90 7.49 12.11
CA ARG A 199 1.76 6.70 11.64
C ARG A 199 2.17 5.29 11.26
N VAL A 200 1.32 4.33 11.58
CA VAL A 200 1.35 2.99 11.00
C VAL A 200 0.04 2.80 10.25
N MET A 201 0.10 2.43 8.98
CA MET A 201 -1.06 2.22 8.12
C MET A 201 -1.05 0.81 7.57
N ARG A 202 -2.22 0.19 7.54
CA ARG A 202 -2.44 -1.03 6.76
C ARG A 202 -2.35 -0.75 5.26
N SER A 203 -2.11 -1.81 4.49
CA SER A 203 -2.29 -1.82 3.03
C SER A 203 -1.53 -0.68 2.32
N PRO A 204 -0.18 -0.62 2.43
CA PRO A 204 0.63 0.35 1.70
C PRO A 204 0.31 0.34 0.20
N HIS A 205 -0.02 1.51 -0.37
CA HIS A 205 -0.20 1.64 -1.81
C HIS A 205 1.16 1.61 -2.51
N LEU A 206 1.44 0.55 -3.28
CA LEU A 206 2.72 0.37 -3.97
C LEU A 206 3.11 1.57 -4.86
N ARG A 207 2.11 2.28 -5.42
CA ARG A 207 2.34 3.45 -6.27
C ARG A 207 2.97 4.63 -5.53
N ASP A 208 2.73 4.75 -4.23
CA ASP A 208 3.33 5.80 -3.39
C ASP A 208 4.85 5.64 -3.29
N TYR A 209 5.33 4.40 -3.35
CA TYR A 209 6.75 4.03 -3.30
C TYR A 209 7.38 3.98 -4.69
N ALA A 210 6.57 3.68 -5.70
CA ALA A 210 7.03 3.55 -7.07
C ALA A 210 7.20 4.89 -7.81
N GLY A 211 6.90 6.03 -7.17
CA GLY A 211 6.95 7.35 -7.82
C GLY A 211 6.06 7.44 -9.06
N GLY A 212 4.91 6.74 -9.05
CA GLY A 212 4.01 6.64 -10.21
C GLY A 212 4.44 5.66 -11.31
N SER A 213 5.63 5.06 -11.23
CA SER A 213 6.10 4.09 -12.22
C SER A 213 5.43 2.73 -12.04
N THR A 214 4.61 2.31 -13.02
CA THR A 214 4.02 0.97 -13.05
C THR A 214 5.07 -0.13 -12.93
N ARG A 215 6.21 0.02 -13.61
CA ARG A 215 7.30 -0.97 -13.57
C ARG A 215 7.91 -1.08 -12.17
N ALA A 216 8.14 0.04 -11.50
CA ALA A 216 8.65 0.02 -10.13
C ALA A 216 7.62 -0.57 -9.15
N ALA A 217 6.32 -0.29 -9.34
CA ALA A 217 5.26 -0.89 -8.54
C ALA A 217 5.18 -2.42 -8.72
N LEU A 218 5.36 -2.94 -9.93
CA LEU A 218 5.40 -4.39 -10.20
C LEU A 218 6.62 -5.06 -9.56
N ARG A 219 7.81 -4.42 -9.59
CA ARG A 219 8.98 -4.92 -8.87
C ARG A 219 8.77 -4.95 -7.36
N LEU A 220 8.09 -3.95 -6.81
CA LEU A 220 7.77 -3.92 -5.39
C LEU A 220 6.73 -4.98 -5.01
N ALA A 221 5.76 -5.25 -5.89
CA ALA A 221 4.83 -6.35 -5.72
C ALA A 221 5.57 -7.70 -5.70
N ASP A 222 6.55 -7.90 -6.59
CA ASP A 222 7.39 -9.10 -6.60
C ASP A 222 8.20 -9.24 -5.31
N LYS A 223 8.87 -8.17 -4.83
CA LYS A 223 9.53 -8.15 -3.52
C LYS A 223 8.57 -8.52 -2.38
N LEU A 224 7.34 -8.02 -2.40
CA LEU A 224 6.32 -8.32 -1.40
C LEU A 224 5.93 -9.80 -1.39
N VAL A 225 5.72 -10.38 -2.58
CA VAL A 225 5.40 -11.80 -2.75
C VAL A 225 6.56 -12.67 -2.26
N GLN A 226 7.79 -12.34 -2.63
CA GLN A 226 8.99 -13.03 -2.19
C GLN A 226 9.16 -12.98 -0.67
N ALA A 227 9.04 -11.79 -0.06
CA ALA A 227 9.13 -11.63 1.38
C ALA A 227 8.02 -12.41 2.12
N THR A 228 6.80 -12.40 1.58
CA THR A 228 5.69 -13.20 2.13
C THR A 228 5.99 -14.70 2.06
N ALA A 229 6.50 -15.19 0.92
CA ALA A 229 6.82 -16.60 0.77
C ALA A 229 7.97 -17.05 1.67
N GLN A 230 9.02 -16.23 1.80
CA GLN A 230 10.11 -16.44 2.75
C GLN A 230 9.58 -16.56 4.19
N ASN A 231 8.71 -15.65 4.62
CA ASN A 231 8.12 -15.67 5.95
C ASN A 231 7.25 -16.91 6.21
N LEU A 232 6.65 -17.47 5.15
CA LEU A 232 5.85 -18.70 5.23
C LEU A 232 6.69 -19.98 5.09
N GLY A 233 8.01 -19.86 4.86
CA GLY A 233 8.86 -21.01 4.54
C GLY A 233 8.47 -21.70 3.23
N VAL A 234 7.84 -20.96 2.32
CA VAL A 234 7.41 -21.46 1.01
C VAL A 234 8.45 -21.08 -0.02
N GLU A 235 9.04 -22.09 -0.67
CA GLU A 235 9.88 -21.86 -1.83
C GLU A 235 9.01 -21.46 -3.02
N LEU A 236 9.19 -20.24 -3.53
CA LEU A 236 8.56 -19.85 -4.77
C LEU A 236 9.27 -20.53 -5.94
N PRO A 237 8.54 -21.03 -6.94
CA PRO A 237 9.18 -21.47 -8.17
C PRO A 237 9.98 -20.30 -8.75
N PRO A 238 11.11 -20.57 -9.44
CA PRO A 238 11.83 -19.52 -10.14
C PRO A 238 10.85 -18.77 -11.05
N PRO A 239 11.00 -17.44 -11.23
CA PRO A 239 10.11 -16.66 -12.08
C PRO A 239 9.92 -17.39 -13.39
N THR A 240 8.73 -17.96 -13.61
CA THR A 240 8.57 -18.93 -14.68
C THR A 240 8.81 -18.24 -16.01
N SER A 241 9.46 -18.96 -16.94
CA SER A 241 9.53 -18.59 -18.34
C SER A 241 8.17 -18.15 -18.86
N PRO A 242 8.11 -17.25 -19.86
CA PRO A 242 6.85 -16.73 -20.37
C PRO A 242 5.86 -17.86 -20.66
N VAL A 243 4.69 -17.79 -20.04
CA VAL A 243 3.60 -18.75 -20.23
C VAL A 243 2.72 -18.27 -21.38
N VAL A 244 2.13 -19.23 -22.09
CA VAL A 244 1.15 -18.93 -23.13
C VAL A 244 -0.23 -19.00 -22.52
N VAL A 245 -0.94 -17.87 -22.56
CA VAL A 245 -2.31 -17.76 -22.06
C VAL A 245 -3.23 -17.23 -23.12
N ARG A 246 -4.47 -17.69 -23.06
CA ARG A 246 -5.60 -17.08 -23.76
C ARG A 246 -6.46 -16.35 -22.74
N LEU A 247 -6.56 -15.04 -22.89
CA LEU A 247 -7.39 -14.16 -22.08
C LEU A 247 -8.67 -13.87 -22.85
N ARG A 248 -9.82 -14.17 -22.26
CA ARG A 248 -11.12 -13.77 -22.78
C ARG A 248 -11.70 -12.71 -21.87
N PHE A 249 -11.91 -11.52 -22.42
CA PHE A 249 -12.57 -10.39 -21.79
C PHE A 249 -14.04 -10.43 -22.20
N THR A 250 -14.95 -10.45 -21.23
CA THR A 250 -16.40 -10.51 -21.49
C THR A 250 -17.12 -9.41 -20.74
N GLY A 251 -18.27 -8.98 -21.28
CA GLY A 251 -18.99 -7.85 -20.75
C GLY A 251 -18.19 -6.57 -20.97
N VAL A 252 -17.70 -6.36 -22.19
CA VAL A 252 -17.12 -5.09 -22.60
C VAL A 252 -18.22 -4.36 -23.38
N PRO A 253 -18.74 -3.22 -22.89
CA PRO A 253 -19.87 -2.53 -23.55
C PRO A 253 -19.56 -2.10 -24.98
N ASP A 254 -18.32 -1.66 -25.23
CA ASP A 254 -17.81 -1.30 -26.55
C ASP A 254 -16.46 -2.00 -26.80
N PRO A 255 -16.49 -3.23 -27.36
CA PRO A 255 -15.28 -3.98 -27.68
C PRO A 255 -14.35 -3.29 -28.70
N GLU A 256 -14.90 -2.46 -29.59
CA GLU A 256 -14.13 -1.75 -30.61
C GLU A 256 -13.33 -0.59 -30.00
N ALA A 257 -13.92 0.15 -29.05
CA ALA A 257 -13.22 1.18 -28.29
C ALA A 257 -12.23 0.61 -27.27
N PHE A 258 -12.51 -0.56 -26.70
CA PHE A 258 -11.66 -1.22 -25.70
C PHE A 258 -10.35 -1.79 -26.26
N THR A 259 -10.40 -2.30 -27.49
CA THR A 259 -9.32 -3.10 -28.08
C THR A 259 -8.04 -2.29 -28.39
N PRO A 260 -8.10 -1.10 -29.03
CA PRO A 260 -6.92 -0.29 -29.33
C PRO A 260 -6.07 0.10 -28.11
N PRO A 261 -6.62 0.66 -27.00
CA PRO A 261 -5.81 1.04 -25.85
C PRO A 261 -5.23 -0.18 -25.13
N LEU A 262 -5.94 -1.30 -25.10
CA LEU A 262 -5.42 -2.56 -24.57
C LEU A 262 -4.22 -3.06 -25.41
N SER A 263 -4.35 -3.04 -26.73
CA SER A 263 -3.29 -3.45 -27.66
C SER A 263 -2.05 -2.55 -27.56
N ALA A 264 -2.25 -1.23 -27.47
CA ALA A 264 -1.16 -0.26 -27.28
C ALA A 264 -0.41 -0.55 -25.97
N MET A 265 -1.14 -0.73 -24.87
CA MET A 265 -0.56 -1.08 -23.57
C MET A 265 0.22 -2.40 -23.63
N ILE A 266 -0.29 -3.43 -24.31
CA ILE A 266 0.40 -4.73 -24.46
C ILE A 266 1.72 -4.55 -25.23
N THR A 267 1.72 -3.72 -26.27
CA THR A 267 2.90 -3.43 -27.09
C THR A 267 4.00 -2.78 -26.26
N ASP A 268 3.64 -1.94 -25.28
CA ASP A 268 4.59 -1.29 -24.37
C ASP A 268 5.20 -2.27 -23.33
N LEU A 269 4.59 -3.44 -23.13
CA LEU A 269 5.08 -4.46 -22.20
C LEU A 269 6.17 -5.33 -22.84
N ARG A 270 7.44 -4.99 -22.57
CA ARG A 270 8.61 -5.84 -22.96
C ARG A 270 8.42 -7.28 -22.50
N ASN A 271 8.81 -8.28 -23.31
CA ASN A 271 8.62 -9.72 -23.01
C ASN A 271 7.16 -10.21 -23.05
N THR A 272 6.25 -9.42 -23.61
CA THR A 272 4.93 -9.88 -24.02
C THR A 272 4.89 -10.02 -25.53
N THR A 273 4.56 -11.21 -26.02
CA THR A 273 4.43 -11.49 -27.45
C THR A 273 2.99 -11.90 -27.73
N PRO A 274 2.18 -11.05 -28.39
CA PRO A 274 0.88 -11.51 -28.88
C PRO A 274 1.12 -12.63 -29.89
N LEU A 275 0.53 -13.80 -29.63
CA LEU A 275 0.59 -14.94 -30.54
C LEU A 275 -0.48 -14.83 -31.62
N GLN A 276 -1.60 -14.18 -31.28
CA GLN A 276 -2.63 -13.75 -32.20
C GLN A 276 -3.02 -12.32 -31.84
N GLY A 277 -3.43 -11.54 -32.84
CA GLY A 277 -3.97 -10.20 -32.61
C GLY A 277 -5.17 -10.25 -31.67
N LEU A 278 -5.39 -9.15 -30.93
CA LEU A 278 -6.58 -8.99 -30.11
C LEU A 278 -7.81 -9.05 -31.03
N THR A 279 -8.68 -10.04 -30.80
CA THR A 279 -9.84 -10.32 -31.64
C THR A 279 -11.09 -9.82 -30.95
N THR A 280 -11.79 -8.89 -31.59
CA THR A 280 -13.08 -8.38 -31.11
C THR A 280 -14.16 -9.46 -31.24
N MET A 281 -14.99 -9.60 -30.21
CA MET A 281 -16.13 -10.50 -30.15
C MET A 281 -17.42 -9.71 -29.88
N THR A 282 -18.58 -10.30 -30.16
CA THR A 282 -19.89 -9.66 -29.91
C THR A 282 -20.08 -9.28 -28.43
N ASP A 283 -19.50 -10.04 -27.50
CA ASP A 283 -19.63 -9.86 -26.05
C ASP A 283 -18.32 -9.38 -25.37
N GLY A 284 -17.28 -9.05 -26.14
CA GLY A 284 -15.99 -8.65 -25.58
C GLY A 284 -14.80 -8.82 -26.52
N ALA A 285 -13.69 -9.32 -26.01
CA ALA A 285 -12.46 -9.48 -26.79
C ALA A 285 -11.67 -10.72 -26.34
N GLU A 286 -10.89 -11.29 -27.25
CA GLU A 286 -10.01 -12.43 -26.97
C GLU A 286 -8.57 -12.12 -27.36
N LEU A 287 -7.64 -12.46 -26.47
CA LEU A 287 -6.21 -12.23 -26.63
C LEU A 287 -5.43 -13.50 -26.36
N HIS A 288 -4.62 -13.92 -27.34
CA HIS A 288 -3.68 -15.02 -27.17
C HIS A 288 -2.27 -14.45 -27.11
N LEU A 289 -1.57 -14.65 -25.99
CA LEU A 289 -0.27 -14.03 -25.76
C LEU A 289 0.66 -14.96 -24.98
N LYS A 290 1.97 -14.78 -25.22
CA LYS A 290 3.05 -15.34 -24.42
C LYS A 290 3.64 -14.24 -23.55
N SER A 291 3.58 -14.39 -22.22
CA SER A 291 4.07 -13.37 -21.29
C SER A 291 4.34 -13.94 -19.91
N THR A 292 4.95 -13.14 -19.03
CA THR A 292 5.14 -13.51 -17.63
C THR A 292 3.83 -13.42 -16.84
N ALA A 293 3.70 -14.22 -15.77
CA ALA A 293 2.50 -14.20 -14.92
C ALA A 293 2.19 -12.78 -14.37
N ALA A 294 3.23 -12.02 -14.01
CA ALA A 294 3.09 -10.64 -13.52
C ALA A 294 2.49 -9.71 -14.58
N GLN A 295 2.92 -9.83 -15.84
CA GLN A 295 2.39 -9.03 -16.94
C GLN A 295 0.98 -9.43 -17.33
N ILE A 296 0.67 -10.73 -17.30
CA ILE A 296 -0.69 -11.24 -17.48
C ILE A 296 -1.61 -10.65 -16.40
N GLY A 297 -1.19 -10.69 -15.12
CA GLY A 297 -1.94 -10.07 -14.02
C GLY A 297 -2.14 -8.56 -14.20
N PHE A 298 -1.12 -7.86 -14.70
CA PHE A 298 -1.22 -6.44 -15.03
C PHE A 298 -2.24 -6.17 -16.16
N ILE A 299 -2.18 -6.94 -17.26
CA ILE A 299 -3.12 -6.85 -18.38
C ILE A 299 -4.56 -7.04 -17.90
N ILE A 300 -4.82 -8.11 -17.14
CA ILE A 300 -6.14 -8.42 -16.57
C ILE A 300 -6.63 -7.29 -15.67
N THR A 301 -5.77 -6.79 -14.78
CA THR A 301 -6.11 -5.71 -13.86
C THR A 301 -6.49 -4.43 -14.61
N ARG A 302 -5.72 -4.06 -15.65
CA ARG A 302 -6.01 -2.89 -16.47
C ARG A 302 -7.30 -3.04 -17.28
N ALA A 303 -7.54 -4.23 -17.83
CA ALA A 303 -8.80 -4.52 -18.51
C ALA A 303 -10.02 -4.35 -17.58
N ILE A 304 -9.94 -4.80 -16.33
CA ILE A 304 -11.04 -4.70 -15.36
C ILE A 304 -11.23 -3.26 -14.85
N LEU A 305 -10.14 -2.55 -14.56
CA LEU A 305 -10.21 -1.15 -14.12
C LEU A 305 -10.65 -0.19 -15.23
N GLY A 306 -10.57 -0.64 -16.48
CA GLY A 306 -10.96 0.11 -17.67
C GLY A 306 -9.91 1.07 -18.22
N PHE A 307 -10.22 1.54 -19.42
CA PHE A 307 -9.56 2.60 -20.16
C PHE A 307 -10.63 3.65 -20.44
N ASP A 308 -10.50 4.86 -19.86
CA ASP A 308 -11.43 6.00 -19.95
C ASP A 308 -12.93 5.66 -19.96
N ASP A 309 -13.46 5.08 -21.05
CA ASP A 309 -14.88 4.71 -21.25
C ASP A 309 -15.16 3.19 -21.43
N ALA A 310 -14.16 2.31 -21.37
CA ALA A 310 -14.35 0.87 -21.61
C ALA A 310 -13.64 -0.01 -20.57
N ALA A 311 -14.38 -0.91 -19.93
CA ALA A 311 -13.87 -1.89 -18.97
C ALA A 311 -14.45 -3.28 -19.26
N ALA A 312 -13.68 -4.32 -18.94
CA ALA A 312 -14.15 -5.69 -18.95
C ALA A 312 -14.77 -6.04 -17.59
N TYR A 313 -16.00 -6.51 -17.56
CA TYR A 313 -16.62 -6.98 -16.31
C TYR A 313 -16.04 -8.31 -15.82
N MET A 314 -15.57 -9.16 -16.73
CA MET A 314 -14.99 -10.46 -16.39
C MET A 314 -13.84 -10.81 -17.32
N VAL A 315 -12.81 -11.44 -16.78
CA VAL A 315 -11.66 -11.95 -17.53
C VAL A 315 -11.43 -13.42 -17.20
N GLN A 316 -11.47 -14.28 -18.21
CA GLN A 316 -11.15 -15.70 -18.09
C GLN A 316 -9.73 -15.96 -18.60
N THR A 317 -8.90 -16.59 -17.77
CA THR A 317 -7.56 -17.02 -18.16
C THR A 317 -7.56 -18.50 -18.45
N MET A 318 -7.29 -18.87 -19.70
CA MET A 318 -7.15 -20.27 -20.10
C MET A 318 -5.67 -20.54 -20.39
N PRO A 319 -5.03 -21.52 -19.72
CA PRO A 319 -3.72 -21.97 -20.14
C PRO A 319 -3.86 -22.55 -21.55
N SER A 320 -3.03 -22.08 -22.48
CA SER A 320 -2.98 -22.69 -23.82
C SER A 320 -2.43 -24.10 -23.61
N ALA A 321 -3.22 -25.13 -23.96
CA ALA A 321 -2.72 -26.50 -23.94
C ALA A 321 -1.41 -26.50 -24.73
N ARG A 322 -0.33 -27.04 -24.15
CA ARG A 322 1.01 -27.05 -24.78
C ARG A 322 0.81 -27.41 -26.25
N ILE A 323 0.99 -26.43 -27.13
CA ILE A 323 1.09 -26.68 -28.57
C ILE A 323 2.40 -27.45 -28.66
N GLY A 324 2.28 -28.77 -28.74
CA GLY A 324 3.40 -29.68 -28.96
C GLY A 324 4.03 -29.40 -30.31
#